data_AF-A0A9W8SFU6-F1
#
_entry.id   AF-A0A9W8SFU6-F1
#
_cell.length_a   1.000
_cell.length_b   1.000
_cell.length_c   1.000
_cell.angle_alpha   90.00
_cell.angle_beta   90.00
_cell.angle_gamma   90.00
#
_symmetry.space_group_name_H-M   'P 1'
#
loop_
_entity.id
_entity.type
_entity.pdbx_description
1 polymer ?
#
loop_
_entity_poly.entity_id
_entity_poly.type
_entity_poly.pdbx_seq_one_letter_code
_entity_poly.pdbx_strand_id
1 'polypeptide(L)'
;MNLECHWSPEAPECRYCFFRAVTDSEIEQHEIEDHYYCAGCDRRFQNLNNIRQHLNSKLHRQSVVICPFCKAACGTATGLSHHLERGACPRAPMNRDKLYRFVKIRDPAGVISNRDVEWAGEKTYTINPRAAWNPWAKAYECYLCHKLYNTLHALKQHLESPRHQQNLYHCLKRSCGREFSTLAALTNHLESESCRILRFQQVQKGIANIVTPGRMISQTL
;
A
#
# COMPACT_ATOMS: atom_id res chain seq x y z
N MET A 1 6.36 -15.68 -33.31
CA MET A 1 6.65 -16.59 -32.17
C MET A 1 6.75 -17.99 -32.74
N ASN A 2 7.93 -18.60 -32.69
CA ASN A 2 8.16 -19.96 -33.20
C ASN A 2 7.67 -20.97 -32.16
N LEU A 3 6.48 -21.54 -32.39
CA LEU A 3 5.86 -22.55 -31.53
C LEU A 3 6.74 -23.80 -31.34
N GLU A 4 7.64 -24.09 -32.28
CA GLU A 4 8.54 -25.26 -32.23
C GLU A 4 9.52 -25.23 -31.04
N CYS A 5 9.89 -24.04 -30.55
CA CYS A 5 10.86 -23.92 -29.45
C CYS A 5 10.27 -24.32 -28.08
N HIS A 6 8.94 -24.26 -27.90
CA HIS A 6 8.26 -24.64 -26.65
C HIS A 6 8.19 -26.15 -26.42
N TRP A 7 8.31 -26.94 -27.50
CA TRP A 7 8.27 -28.40 -27.47
C TRP A 7 9.65 -29.04 -27.57
N SER A 8 10.71 -28.24 -27.49
CA SER A 8 12.08 -28.76 -27.38
C SER A 8 12.19 -29.66 -26.15
N PRO A 9 12.88 -30.80 -26.23
CA PRO A 9 13.16 -31.67 -25.07
C PRO A 9 13.88 -30.94 -23.93
N GLU A 10 14.61 -29.86 -24.25
CA GLU A 10 15.38 -29.05 -23.30
C GLU A 10 14.63 -27.78 -22.86
N ALA A 11 13.37 -27.59 -23.28
CA ALA A 11 12.59 -26.42 -22.89
C ALA A 11 12.35 -26.39 -21.38
N PRO A 12 12.63 -25.26 -20.69
CA PRO A 12 12.31 -25.08 -19.28
C PRO A 12 10.84 -25.37 -19.01
N GLU A 13 10.55 -26.12 -17.94
CA GLU A 13 9.21 -26.49 -17.51
C GLU A 13 8.94 -25.96 -16.10
N CYS A 14 7.73 -25.45 -15.89
CA CYS A 14 7.28 -24.98 -14.58
C CYS A 14 7.22 -26.15 -13.59
N ARG A 15 7.69 -25.94 -12.36
CA ARG A 15 7.67 -27.00 -11.32
C ARG A 15 6.26 -27.35 -10.84
N TYR A 16 5.29 -26.46 -11.06
CA TYR A 16 3.96 -26.56 -10.47
C TYR A 16 2.85 -26.86 -11.48
N CYS A 17 3.14 -26.78 -12.79
CA CYS A 17 2.22 -27.17 -13.85
C CYS A 17 2.98 -27.53 -15.13
N PHE A 18 2.27 -27.98 -16.16
CA PHE A 18 2.86 -28.42 -17.43
C PHE A 18 3.24 -27.28 -18.39
N PHE A 19 3.35 -26.05 -17.89
CA PHE A 19 3.73 -24.92 -18.73
C PHE A 19 5.21 -25.00 -19.09
N ARG A 20 5.51 -24.90 -20.40
CA ARG A 20 6.87 -24.89 -20.94
C ARG A 20 7.14 -23.58 -21.65
N ALA A 21 8.32 -23.04 -21.41
CA ALA A 21 8.74 -21.77 -22.00
C ALA A 21 10.02 -21.94 -22.82
N VAL A 22 10.38 -20.90 -23.57
CA VAL A 22 11.65 -20.88 -24.31
C VAL A 22 12.80 -20.52 -23.38
N THR A 23 12.53 -19.75 -22.32
CA THR A 23 13.55 -19.27 -21.38
C THR A 23 13.14 -19.44 -19.92
N ASP A 24 14.13 -19.54 -19.02
CA ASP A 24 13.89 -19.58 -17.57
C ASP A 24 13.19 -18.32 -17.06
N SER A 25 13.46 -17.15 -17.67
CA SER A 25 12.80 -15.89 -17.31
C SER A 25 11.28 -15.92 -17.55
N GLU A 26 10.84 -16.65 -18.58
CA GLU A 26 9.41 -16.83 -18.86
C GLU A 26 8.77 -17.80 -17.85
N ILE A 27 9.50 -18.84 -17.43
CA ILE A 27 9.06 -19.71 -16.33
C ILE A 27 8.95 -18.93 -15.02
N GLU A 28 9.95 -18.12 -14.68
CA GLU A 28 9.90 -17.27 -13.48
C GLU A 28 8.70 -16.32 -13.51
N GLN A 29 8.44 -15.67 -14.65
CA GLN A 29 7.28 -14.80 -14.80
C GLN A 29 5.96 -15.57 -14.65
N HIS A 30 5.86 -16.75 -15.27
CA HIS A 30 4.70 -17.62 -15.14
C HIS A 30 4.48 -18.08 -13.69
N GLU A 31 5.54 -18.49 -12.97
CA GLU A 31 5.46 -18.85 -11.56
C GLU A 31 4.98 -17.68 -10.68
N ILE A 32 5.38 -16.44 -11.01
CA ILE A 32 4.92 -15.25 -10.32
C ILE A 32 3.45 -14.95 -10.62
N GLU A 33 3.03 -15.04 -11.89
CA GLU A 33 1.71 -14.62 -12.34
C GLU A 33 0.62 -15.65 -12.07
N ASP A 34 0.92 -16.94 -12.25
CA ASP A 34 -0.06 -18.03 -12.16
C ASP A 34 0.02 -18.82 -10.85
N HIS A 35 1.22 -18.94 -10.25
CA HIS A 35 1.42 -19.68 -9.00
C HIS A 35 1.63 -18.80 -7.77
N TYR A 36 1.79 -17.48 -7.99
CA TYR A 36 2.15 -16.51 -6.96
C TYR A 36 3.37 -16.97 -6.17
N TYR A 37 4.36 -17.52 -6.85
CA TYR A 37 5.56 -18.08 -6.27
C TYR A 37 6.80 -17.27 -6.65
N CYS A 38 7.69 -17.05 -5.69
CA CYS A 38 8.97 -16.42 -5.91
C CYS A 38 10.09 -17.43 -5.75
N ALA A 39 10.73 -17.81 -6.86
CA ALA A 39 11.86 -18.75 -6.88
C ALA A 39 13.05 -18.27 -6.04
N GLY A 40 13.42 -16.99 -6.15
CA GLY A 40 14.57 -16.43 -5.43
C GLY A 40 14.41 -16.36 -3.90
N CYS A 41 13.19 -16.49 -3.37
CA CYS A 41 12.92 -16.54 -1.93
C CYS A 41 12.27 -17.85 -1.48
N ASP A 42 12.11 -18.82 -2.40
CA ASP A 42 11.39 -20.08 -2.20
C ASP A 42 10.08 -19.91 -1.41
N ARG A 43 9.22 -19.00 -1.89
CA ARG A 43 8.02 -18.59 -1.15
C ARG A 43 6.80 -18.41 -2.04
N ARG A 44 5.69 -19.02 -1.60
CA ARG A 44 4.36 -18.86 -2.21
C ARG A 44 3.51 -17.81 -1.49
N PHE A 45 2.72 -17.09 -2.26
CA PHE A 45 1.83 -16.03 -1.80
C PHE A 45 0.36 -16.35 -2.10
N GLN A 46 -0.56 -15.70 -1.40
CA GLN A 46 -1.99 -15.95 -1.54
C GLN A 46 -2.60 -15.38 -2.82
N ASN A 47 -2.00 -14.32 -3.38
CA ASN A 47 -2.49 -13.65 -4.58
C ASN A 47 -1.38 -12.83 -5.25
N LEU A 48 -1.66 -12.40 -6.49
CA LEU A 48 -0.76 -11.61 -7.32
C LEU A 48 -0.31 -10.29 -6.67
N ASN A 49 -1.18 -9.64 -5.90
CA ASN A 49 -0.86 -8.38 -5.24
C ASN A 49 0.20 -8.58 -4.15
N ASN A 50 0.08 -9.65 -3.37
CA ASN A 50 1.00 -9.97 -2.28
C ASN A 50 2.40 -10.29 -2.81
N ILE A 51 2.52 -11.10 -3.87
CA ILE A 51 3.82 -11.37 -4.48
C ILE A 51 4.42 -10.12 -5.13
N ARG A 52 3.62 -9.28 -5.80
CA ARG A 52 4.11 -8.00 -6.35
C ARG A 52 4.67 -7.08 -5.27
N GLN A 53 3.99 -6.98 -4.12
CA GLN A 53 4.52 -6.23 -2.98
C GLN A 53 5.83 -6.83 -2.45
N HIS A 54 5.94 -8.16 -2.41
CA HIS A 54 7.17 -8.84 -2.03
C HIS A 54 8.32 -8.59 -3.02
N LEU A 55 8.07 -8.67 -4.32
CA LEU A 55 9.05 -8.37 -5.37
C LEU A 55 9.46 -6.90 -5.39
N ASN A 56 8.59 -6.00 -4.91
CA ASN A 56 8.92 -4.58 -4.71
C ASN A 56 9.55 -4.29 -3.33
N SER A 57 9.74 -5.30 -2.48
CA SER A 57 10.43 -5.15 -1.21
C SER A 57 11.95 -5.04 -1.39
N LYS A 58 12.63 -4.62 -0.33
CA LYS A 58 14.09 -4.45 -0.30
C LYS A 58 14.88 -5.72 -0.69
N LEU A 59 14.27 -6.91 -0.61
CA LEU A 59 14.91 -8.18 -0.95
C LEU A 59 15.16 -8.32 -2.46
N HIS A 60 14.22 -7.89 -3.30
CA HIS A 60 14.31 -8.03 -4.75
C HIS A 60 14.56 -6.70 -5.46
N ARG A 61 14.09 -5.59 -4.89
CA ARG A 61 14.16 -4.29 -5.52
C ARG A 61 14.71 -3.25 -4.55
N GLN A 62 15.89 -2.75 -4.88
CA GLN A 62 16.43 -1.54 -4.25
C GLN A 62 15.70 -0.34 -4.85
N SER A 63 14.65 0.12 -4.19
CA SER A 63 14.11 1.46 -4.38
C SER A 63 14.65 2.35 -3.28
N VAL A 64 15.08 3.56 -3.64
CA VAL A 64 15.68 4.52 -2.71
C VAL A 64 14.82 5.77 -2.69
N VAL A 65 13.62 5.64 -2.14
CA VAL A 65 12.85 6.83 -1.76
C VAL A 65 13.45 7.38 -0.48
N ILE A 66 13.90 8.64 -0.54
CA ILE A 66 14.52 9.35 0.56
C ILE A 66 13.54 10.40 1.07
N CYS A 67 13.41 10.49 2.40
CA CYS A 67 12.65 11.57 3.00
C CYS A 67 13.30 12.92 2.67
N PRO A 68 12.58 13.86 2.04
CA PRO A 68 13.16 15.13 1.61
C PRO A 68 13.60 16.01 2.80
N PHE A 69 13.00 15.80 3.97
CA PHE A 69 13.25 16.59 5.18
C PHE A 69 14.39 16.01 6.02
N CYS A 70 14.28 14.75 6.44
CA CYS A 70 15.26 14.14 7.35
C CYS A 70 16.36 13.34 6.64
N LYS A 71 16.25 13.14 5.32
CA LYS A 71 17.16 12.35 4.48
C LYS A 71 17.23 10.86 4.83
N ALA A 72 16.31 10.35 5.65
CA ALA A 72 16.20 8.92 5.92
C ALA A 72 15.76 8.13 4.68
N ALA A 73 16.32 6.93 4.50
CA ALA A 73 15.92 6.01 3.44
C ALA A 73 14.61 5.30 3.81
N CYS A 74 13.51 5.73 3.17
CA CYS A 74 12.18 5.14 3.36
C CYS A 74 11.95 3.88 2.52
N GLY A 75 12.79 3.64 1.51
CA GLY A 75 12.71 2.48 0.62
C GLY A 75 11.65 2.67 -0.46
N THR A 76 10.38 2.86 -0.08
CA THR A 76 9.27 3.02 -1.03
C THR A 76 8.52 4.33 -0.83
N ALA A 77 7.71 4.73 -1.81
CA ALA A 77 6.80 5.86 -1.70
C ALA A 77 5.78 5.65 -0.57
N THR A 78 5.23 4.45 -0.44
CA THR A 78 4.38 4.08 0.71
C THR A 78 5.12 4.23 2.03
N GLY A 79 6.40 3.80 2.07
CA GLY A 79 7.25 3.97 3.24
C GLY A 79 7.45 5.44 3.63
N LEU A 80 7.61 6.33 2.64
CA LEU A 80 7.72 7.76 2.87
C LEU A 80 6.40 8.37 3.39
N SER A 81 5.27 8.04 2.77
CA SER A 81 3.95 8.49 3.25
C SER A 81 3.74 8.06 4.70
N HIS A 82 4.01 6.79 5.02
CA HIS A 82 3.87 6.24 6.36
C HIS A 82 4.85 6.87 7.38
N HIS A 83 6.08 7.16 6.96
CA HIS A 83 7.08 7.86 7.78
C HIS A 83 6.59 9.25 8.22
N LEU A 84 5.90 9.96 7.32
CA LEU A 84 5.31 11.27 7.63
C LEU A 84 4.02 11.14 8.45
N GLU A 85 3.10 10.27 8.08
CA GLU A 85 1.79 10.14 8.75
C GLU A 85 1.90 9.70 10.22
N ARG A 86 2.94 8.94 10.58
CA ARG A 86 3.20 8.53 11.97
C ARG A 86 4.05 9.52 12.78
N GLY A 87 4.46 10.64 12.18
CA GLY A 87 5.34 11.61 12.85
C GLY A 87 6.74 11.07 13.13
N ALA A 88 7.20 10.08 12.37
CA ALA A 88 8.55 9.51 12.54
C ALA A 88 9.65 10.42 11.99
N CYS A 89 9.30 11.51 11.28
CA CYS A 89 10.26 12.46 10.75
C CYS A 89 10.66 13.49 11.82
N PRO A 90 11.93 13.53 12.28
CA PRO A 90 12.36 14.47 13.32
C PRO A 90 12.37 15.93 12.86
N ARG A 91 12.57 16.17 11.55
CA ARG A 91 12.64 17.52 10.96
C ARG A 91 11.29 18.05 10.49
N ALA A 92 10.28 17.20 10.40
CA ALA A 92 8.93 17.55 9.99
C ALA A 92 7.93 16.65 10.74
N PRO A 93 7.64 16.94 12.01
CA PRO A 93 6.71 16.16 12.82
C PRO A 93 5.29 16.36 12.29
N MET A 94 4.96 15.51 11.32
CA MET A 94 3.67 15.45 10.65
C MET A 94 2.79 14.39 11.32
N ASN A 95 1.48 14.49 11.14
CA ASN A 95 0.55 13.41 11.42
C ASN A 95 -0.41 13.32 10.23
N ARG A 96 -1.28 12.31 10.22
CA ARG A 96 -2.27 12.12 9.15
C ARG A 96 -3.07 13.40 8.88
N ASP A 97 -3.56 14.06 9.92
CA ASP A 97 -4.34 15.30 9.80
C ASP A 97 -3.58 16.47 9.17
N LYS A 98 -2.36 16.76 9.64
CA LYS A 98 -1.52 17.82 9.07
C LYS A 98 -1.10 17.49 7.64
N LEU A 99 -0.81 16.22 7.34
CA LEU A 99 -0.46 15.79 5.99
C LEU A 99 -1.64 15.94 5.04
N TYR A 100 -2.86 15.58 5.47
CA TYR A 100 -4.06 15.79 4.66
C TYR A 100 -4.30 17.26 4.37
N ARG A 101 -4.23 18.15 5.38
CA ARG A 101 -4.34 19.60 5.16
C ARG A 101 -3.34 20.09 4.11
N PHE A 102 -2.09 19.65 4.24
CA PHE A 102 -1.02 20.02 3.32
C PHE A 102 -1.31 19.55 1.88
N VAL A 103 -1.76 18.31 1.71
CA VAL A 103 -2.14 17.76 0.40
C VAL A 103 -3.35 18.49 -0.17
N LYS A 104 -4.39 18.75 0.64
CA LYS A 104 -5.63 19.43 0.22
C LYS A 104 -5.38 20.83 -0.32
N ILE A 105 -4.50 21.60 0.31
CA ILE A 105 -4.10 22.96 -0.17
C ILE A 105 -3.47 22.88 -1.57
N ARG A 106 -2.79 21.77 -1.86
CA ARG A 106 -2.04 21.58 -3.12
C ARG A 106 -2.82 20.80 -4.17
N ASP A 107 -4.00 20.31 -3.82
CA ASP A 107 -4.89 19.57 -4.70
C ASP A 107 -6.26 20.28 -4.81
N PRO A 108 -6.30 21.56 -5.25
CA PRO A 108 -7.56 22.30 -5.36
C PRO A 108 -8.53 21.67 -6.37
N ALA A 109 -8.00 20.90 -7.32
CA ALA A 109 -8.79 20.17 -8.31
C ALA A 109 -9.39 18.85 -7.76
N GLY A 110 -8.93 18.35 -6.61
CA GLY A 110 -9.36 17.06 -6.06
C GLY A 110 -8.95 15.89 -6.95
N VAL A 111 -7.70 15.87 -7.41
CA VAL A 111 -7.11 14.77 -8.18
C VAL A 111 -6.99 13.52 -7.31
N ILE A 112 -6.59 13.69 -6.05
CA ILE A 112 -6.40 12.59 -5.09
C ILE A 112 -7.17 12.79 -3.78
N SER A 113 -7.55 14.01 -3.45
CA SER A 113 -8.24 14.36 -2.20
C SER A 113 -9.75 14.51 -2.42
N ASN A 114 -10.53 13.96 -1.49
CA ASN A 114 -11.98 14.10 -1.50
C ASN A 114 -12.37 15.56 -1.23
N ARG A 115 -13.03 16.22 -2.21
CA ARG A 115 -13.47 17.62 -2.12
C ARG A 115 -14.74 17.78 -1.30
N ASP A 116 -15.65 16.83 -1.41
CA ASP A 116 -17.01 16.88 -0.82
C ASP A 116 -17.04 16.44 0.65
N VAL A 117 -15.87 16.12 1.21
CA VAL A 117 -15.72 15.72 2.59
C VAL A 117 -15.46 16.97 3.45
N GLU A 118 -16.48 17.37 4.20
CA GLU A 118 -16.31 18.26 5.34
C GLU A 118 -15.50 17.52 6.40
N TRP A 119 -14.29 18.00 6.64
CA TRP A 119 -13.32 17.27 7.44
C TRP A 119 -13.52 17.59 8.93
N ALA A 120 -14.04 16.61 9.67
CA ALA A 120 -14.37 16.72 11.09
C ALA A 120 -13.18 16.47 12.05
N GLY A 121 -11.94 16.39 11.54
CA GLY A 121 -10.76 16.01 12.33
C GLY A 121 -10.62 14.51 12.58
N GLU A 122 -9.51 14.11 13.23
CA GLU A 122 -9.32 12.73 13.71
C GLU A 122 -10.32 12.37 14.82
N LYS A 123 -11.08 11.29 14.61
CA LYS A 123 -11.96 10.74 15.64
C LYS A 123 -11.13 9.94 16.63
N THR A 124 -11.25 10.23 17.92
CA THR A 124 -10.67 9.40 18.98
C THR A 124 -11.75 8.45 19.50
N TYR A 125 -11.36 7.21 19.75
CA TYR A 125 -12.25 6.16 20.23
C TYR A 125 -11.80 5.71 21.61
N THR A 126 -12.67 5.89 22.61
CA THR A 126 -12.40 5.46 23.98
C THR A 126 -12.77 3.97 24.14
N ILE A 127 -12.06 3.30 25.05
CA ILE A 127 -12.24 1.87 25.30
C ILE A 127 -12.62 1.70 26.75
N ASN A 128 -13.77 1.07 26.98
CA ASN A 128 -14.11 0.51 28.27
C ASN A 128 -13.73 -0.99 28.25
N PRO A 129 -12.67 -1.42 28.97
CA PRO A 129 -12.19 -2.79 28.92
C PRO A 129 -13.23 -3.84 29.31
N ARG A 130 -14.15 -3.50 30.23
CA ARG A 130 -15.21 -4.41 30.66
C ARG A 130 -16.29 -4.58 29.59
N ALA A 131 -16.67 -3.47 28.95
CA ALA A 131 -17.68 -3.49 27.88
C ALA A 131 -17.14 -4.09 26.58
N ALA A 132 -15.83 -3.98 26.34
CA ALA A 132 -15.18 -4.54 25.14
C ALA A 132 -14.91 -6.04 25.23
N TRP A 133 -15.01 -6.66 26.40
CA TRP A 133 -14.78 -8.09 26.56
C TRP A 133 -16.00 -8.89 26.10
N ASN A 134 -15.82 -9.78 25.13
CA ASN A 134 -16.83 -10.72 24.67
C ASN A 134 -16.62 -12.09 25.37
N PRO A 135 -17.50 -12.50 26.30
CA PRO A 135 -17.33 -13.76 27.05
C PRO A 135 -17.46 -15.01 26.17
N TRP A 136 -18.28 -14.98 25.12
CA TRP A 136 -18.49 -16.10 24.22
C TRP A 136 -17.26 -16.37 23.35
N ALA A 137 -16.64 -15.30 22.85
CA ALA A 137 -15.44 -15.36 22.02
C ALA A 137 -14.14 -15.44 22.83
N LYS A 138 -14.20 -15.22 24.16
CA LYS A 138 -13.03 -15.09 25.05
C LYS A 138 -11.99 -14.10 24.50
N ALA A 139 -12.46 -12.98 23.96
CA ALA A 139 -11.64 -11.99 23.27
C ALA A 139 -12.21 -10.58 23.44
N TYR A 140 -11.39 -9.57 23.18
CA TYR A 140 -11.81 -8.18 23.10
C TYR A 140 -12.38 -7.85 21.73
N GLU A 141 -13.55 -7.25 21.68
CA GLU A 141 -14.28 -6.96 20.45
C GLU A 141 -14.30 -5.47 20.15
N CYS A 142 -14.01 -5.11 18.90
CA CYS A 142 -14.19 -3.74 18.43
C CYS A 142 -15.67 -3.45 18.21
N TYR A 143 -16.25 -2.51 18.96
CA TYR A 143 -17.66 -2.12 18.84
C TYR A 143 -18.03 -1.44 17.50
N LEU A 144 -17.05 -1.07 16.67
CA LEU A 144 -17.26 -0.44 15.36
C LEU A 144 -17.31 -1.44 14.21
N CYS A 145 -16.58 -2.57 14.31
CA CYS A 145 -16.46 -3.54 13.21
C CYS A 145 -16.49 -5.00 13.64
N HIS A 146 -16.74 -5.27 14.92
CA HIS A 146 -16.86 -6.59 15.53
C HIS A 146 -15.61 -7.48 15.39
N LYS A 147 -14.46 -6.89 15.04
CA LYS A 147 -13.20 -7.64 14.97
C LYS A 147 -12.70 -7.98 16.37
N LEU A 148 -12.32 -9.25 16.55
CA LEU A 148 -11.83 -9.80 17.80
C LEU A 148 -10.31 -9.68 17.94
N TYR A 149 -9.87 -9.45 19.17
CA TYR A 149 -8.47 -9.30 19.57
C TYR A 149 -8.22 -10.05 20.88
N ASN A 150 -7.11 -10.79 20.93
CA ASN A 150 -6.78 -11.59 22.11
C ASN A 150 -6.31 -10.73 23.30
N THR A 151 -5.97 -9.46 23.07
CA THR A 151 -5.50 -8.54 24.11
C THR A 151 -6.16 -7.17 23.99
N LEU A 152 -6.37 -6.51 25.14
CA LEU A 152 -6.87 -5.14 25.20
C LEU A 152 -5.93 -4.16 24.47
N HIS A 153 -4.62 -4.40 24.56
CA HIS A 153 -3.61 -3.60 23.86
C HIS A 153 -3.78 -3.68 22.34
N ALA A 154 -4.02 -4.86 21.79
CA ALA A 154 -4.25 -5.02 20.36
C ALA A 154 -5.56 -4.33 19.90
N LEU A 155 -6.63 -4.40 20.70
CA LEU A 155 -7.84 -3.64 20.44
C LEU A 155 -7.57 -2.12 20.50
N LYS A 156 -6.76 -1.66 21.46
CA LYS A 156 -6.37 -0.25 21.56
C LYS A 156 -5.62 0.22 20.33
N GLN A 157 -4.58 -0.50 19.91
CA GLN A 157 -3.85 -0.19 18.68
C GLN A 157 -4.73 -0.20 17.44
N HIS A 158 -5.74 -1.09 17.39
CA HIS A 158 -6.70 -1.11 16.30
C HIS A 158 -7.58 0.15 16.25
N LEU A 159 -8.07 0.62 17.39
CA LEU A 159 -8.92 1.81 17.49
C LEU A 159 -8.13 3.11 17.27
N GLU A 160 -6.85 3.13 17.65
CA GLU A 160 -5.91 4.20 17.30
C GLU A 160 -5.50 4.18 15.82
N SER A 161 -5.77 3.08 15.10
CA SER A 161 -5.42 2.97 13.70
C SER A 161 -6.40 3.75 12.81
N PRO A 162 -5.99 4.18 11.60
CA PRO A 162 -6.86 4.90 10.66
C PRO A 162 -8.03 4.09 10.08
N ARG A 163 -8.34 2.91 10.64
CA ARG A 163 -9.28 1.95 10.05
C ARG A 163 -10.73 2.42 10.11
N HIS A 164 -11.08 3.16 11.15
CA HIS A 164 -12.42 3.76 11.32
C HIS A 164 -12.45 5.25 11.01
N GLN A 165 -11.31 5.80 10.55
CA GLN A 165 -11.22 7.19 10.16
C GLN A 165 -11.87 7.38 8.79
N GLN A 166 -12.32 8.61 8.55
CA GLN A 166 -12.93 8.99 7.27
C GLN A 166 -11.96 8.77 6.11
N ASN A 167 -12.50 8.34 4.97
CA ASN A 167 -11.73 8.31 3.74
C ASN A 167 -11.51 9.72 3.21
N LEU A 168 -10.25 10.12 3.16
CA LEU A 168 -9.83 11.47 2.76
C LEU A 168 -9.30 11.51 1.33
N TYR A 169 -8.93 10.34 0.80
CA TYR A 169 -8.30 10.20 -0.49
C TYR A 169 -9.08 9.23 -1.36
N HIS A 170 -8.99 9.41 -2.68
CA HIS A 170 -9.54 8.48 -3.66
C HIS A 170 -8.50 8.17 -4.74
N CYS A 171 -8.73 7.06 -5.43
CA CYS A 171 -7.92 6.71 -6.60
C CYS A 171 -8.14 7.73 -7.73
N LEU A 172 -7.07 8.09 -8.44
CA LEU A 172 -7.12 8.97 -9.62
C LEU A 172 -7.98 8.37 -10.74
N LYS A 173 -8.04 7.03 -10.80
CA LYS A 173 -8.82 6.31 -11.80
C LYS A 173 -10.29 6.30 -11.40
N ARG A 174 -11.12 7.08 -12.10
CA ARG A 174 -12.57 7.15 -11.85
C ARG A 174 -13.26 5.79 -11.84
N SER A 175 -12.88 4.88 -12.75
CA SER A 175 -13.44 3.52 -12.79
C SER A 175 -12.94 2.59 -11.69
N CYS A 176 -11.92 2.98 -10.91
CA CYS A 176 -11.49 2.21 -9.74
C CYS A 176 -12.36 2.47 -8.52
N GLY A 177 -12.80 3.72 -8.31
CA GLY A 177 -13.71 4.13 -7.22
C GLY A 177 -13.23 3.85 -5.79
N ARG A 178 -11.98 3.39 -5.59
CA ARG A 178 -11.47 3.07 -4.25
C ARG A 178 -11.11 4.33 -3.50
N GLU A 179 -11.44 4.32 -2.22
CA GLU A 179 -11.15 5.38 -1.29
C GLU A 179 -10.24 4.89 -0.15
N PHE A 180 -9.53 5.83 0.46
CA PHE A 180 -8.50 5.54 1.45
C PHE A 180 -8.53 6.57 2.57
N SER A 181 -8.33 6.08 3.80
CA SER A 181 -8.23 6.94 4.98
C SER A 181 -6.85 7.55 5.17
N THR A 182 -5.82 7.08 4.48
CA THR A 182 -4.42 7.56 4.59
C THR A 182 -3.77 7.73 3.23
N LEU A 183 -2.81 8.65 3.14
CA LEU A 183 -1.99 8.82 1.94
C LEU A 183 -1.16 7.56 1.71
N ALA A 184 -0.61 6.93 2.75
CA ALA A 184 0.13 5.68 2.59
C ALA A 184 -0.71 4.57 1.97
N ALA A 185 -2.00 4.44 2.33
CA ALA A 185 -2.88 3.45 1.72
C ALA A 185 -3.16 3.74 0.24
N LEU A 186 -3.40 5.02 -0.13
CA LEU A 186 -3.52 5.40 -1.53
C LEU A 186 -2.21 5.14 -2.30
N THR A 187 -1.06 5.55 -1.76
CA THR A 187 0.25 5.35 -2.38
C THR A 187 0.52 3.87 -2.60
N ASN A 188 0.23 3.02 -1.62
CA ASN A 188 0.39 1.57 -1.74
C ASN A 188 -0.54 0.97 -2.81
N HIS A 189 -1.79 1.45 -2.88
CA HIS A 189 -2.71 1.06 -3.94
C HIS A 189 -2.15 1.39 -5.33
N LEU A 190 -1.56 2.57 -5.51
CA LEU A 190 -0.93 2.97 -6.77
C LEU A 190 0.36 2.18 -7.05
N GLU A 191 1.23 2.01 -6.06
CA GLU A 191 2.48 1.24 -6.16
C GLU A 191 2.24 -0.23 -6.55
N SER A 192 1.15 -0.82 -6.06
CA SER A 192 0.78 -2.21 -6.38
C SER A 192 0.32 -2.41 -7.84
N GLU A 193 0.13 -1.32 -8.58
CA GLU A 193 -0.44 -1.30 -9.93
C GLU A 193 -1.82 -1.98 -10.03
N SER A 194 -2.52 -2.16 -8.90
CA SER A 194 -3.78 -2.91 -8.83
C SER A 194 -4.91 -2.27 -9.65
N CYS A 195 -4.90 -0.95 -9.81
CA CYS A 195 -5.83 -0.21 -10.69
C CYS A 195 -5.28 0.10 -12.09
N ARG A 196 -4.00 -0.19 -12.35
CA ARG A 196 -3.30 0.02 -13.63
C ARG A 196 -3.30 1.46 -14.16
N ILE A 197 -3.43 2.46 -13.29
CA ILE A 197 -3.33 3.89 -13.69
C ILE A 197 -1.90 4.41 -13.70
N LEU A 198 -1.05 3.93 -12.79
CA LEU A 198 0.35 4.28 -12.68
C LEU A 198 1.18 3.01 -12.53
N ARG A 199 2.43 3.10 -12.99
CA ARG A 199 3.46 2.09 -12.75
C ARG A 199 4.20 2.37 -11.44
N PHE A 200 4.72 1.33 -10.81
CA PHE A 200 5.47 1.41 -9.55
C PHE A 200 6.53 2.53 -9.57
N GLN A 201 7.33 2.60 -10.64
CA GLN A 201 8.40 3.60 -10.78
C GLN A 201 7.89 5.05 -10.91
N GLN A 202 6.71 5.26 -11.50
CA GLN A 202 6.09 6.58 -11.56
C GLN A 202 5.71 7.03 -10.15
N VAL A 203 5.12 6.12 -9.35
CA VAL A 203 4.76 6.41 -7.96
C VAL A 203 6.00 6.68 -7.10
N GLN A 204 7.08 5.91 -7.26
CA GLN A 204 8.36 6.16 -6.55
C GLN A 204 8.91 7.56 -6.82
N LYS A 205 8.85 8.03 -8.07
CA LYS A 205 9.38 9.34 -8.48
C LYS A 205 8.45 10.49 -8.10
N GLY A 206 7.14 10.29 -8.21
CA GLY A 206 6.13 11.32 -8.00
C GLY A 206 5.86 11.66 -6.53
N ILE A 207 6.07 10.72 -5.60
CA ILE A 207 5.70 10.92 -4.18
C ILE A 207 6.37 12.11 -3.52
N ALA A 208 7.65 12.37 -3.86
CA ALA A 208 8.37 13.51 -3.32
C ALA A 208 7.64 14.81 -3.67
N ASN A 209 7.16 14.95 -4.91
CA ASN A 209 6.43 16.14 -5.36
C ASN A 209 5.14 16.37 -4.57
N ILE A 210 4.46 15.31 -4.15
CA ILE A 210 3.24 15.40 -3.32
C ILE A 210 3.58 15.96 -1.93
N VAL A 211 4.71 15.54 -1.34
CA VAL A 211 5.04 15.86 0.06
C VAL A 211 6.00 17.04 0.24
N THR A 212 6.74 17.46 -0.78
CA THR A 212 7.68 18.61 -0.71
C THR A 212 7.04 19.92 -1.16
N PRO A 213 7.26 21.06 -0.49
CA PRO A 213 6.77 22.36 -0.96
C PRO A 213 7.24 22.68 -2.39
N GLY A 214 6.37 23.28 -3.22
CA GLY A 214 6.79 23.91 -4.48
C GLY A 214 6.04 23.53 -5.77
N ARG A 215 5.08 22.59 -5.76
CA ARG A 215 4.27 22.24 -6.95
C ARG A 215 2.80 21.95 -6.63
N MET A 216 1.85 22.36 -7.46
CA MET A 216 0.47 21.88 -7.33
C MET A 216 0.39 20.41 -7.78
N ILE A 217 -0.53 19.64 -7.19
CA ILE A 217 -0.81 18.27 -7.62
C ILE A 217 -1.66 18.37 -8.91
N SER A 218 -1.12 17.86 -10.01
CA SER A 218 -1.80 17.79 -11.31
C SER A 218 -2.14 16.33 -11.64
N GLN A 219 -2.91 16.11 -12.72
CA GLN A 219 -3.30 14.78 -13.18
C GLN A 219 -2.13 13.91 -13.66
N THR A 220 -0.92 14.45 -13.76
CA THR A 220 0.30 13.75 -14.15
C THR A 220 1.21 13.59 -12.93
N LEU A 221 1.16 12.40 -12.31
CA LEU A 221 2.09 11.96 -11.25
C LEU A 221 3.35 11.31 -11.83
#